data_AF-A0A7G8X1D3-F1
#
_entry.id   AF-A0A7G8X1D3-F1
#
_cell.length_a   1.000
_cell.length_b   1.000
_cell.length_c   1.000
_cell.angle_alpha   90.00
_cell.angle_beta   90.00
_cell.angle_gamma   90.00
#
_symmetry.space_group_name_H-M   'P 1'
#
loop_
_entity.id
_entity.type
_entity.pdbx_description
1 polymer ?
#
loop_
_entity_poly.entity_id
_entity_poly.type
_entity_poly.pdbx_seq_one_letter_code
_entity_poly.pdbx_strand_id
1 'polypeptide(L)'
;MDAVSFWDMTYAEINASIKAYGKQRETDMRIQSIIAYHQANQISLLVGRLVGNKNDVPAIHEAYPGIFPAMEQKAEQEKAHQQAKQQNWQIMKARVEAYAANAAEKRKRGERRGDNA
;
A
#
# COMPACT_ATOMS: atom_id res chain seq x y z
N MET A 1 -30.55 -27.33 46.11
CA MET A 1 -31.12 -26.76 44.86
C MET A 1 -32.52 -27.30 44.72
N ASP A 2 -33.49 -26.42 44.50
CA ASP A 2 -34.86 -26.83 44.17
C ASP A 2 -34.90 -27.34 42.73
N ALA A 3 -35.76 -28.33 42.45
CA ALA A 3 -35.89 -28.94 41.13
C ALA A 3 -36.26 -27.90 40.06
N VAL A 4 -37.09 -26.92 40.41
CA VAL A 4 -37.48 -25.82 39.53
C VAL A 4 -36.28 -24.97 39.12
N SER A 5 -35.45 -24.60 40.11
CA SER A 5 -34.24 -23.79 39.87
C SER A 5 -33.19 -24.51 39.01
N PHE A 6 -33.10 -25.84 39.10
CA PHE A 6 -32.22 -26.63 38.23
C PHE A 6 -32.68 -26.55 36.76
N TRP A 7 -33.98 -26.77 36.51
CA TRP A 7 -34.54 -26.73 35.15
C TRP A 7 -34.47 -25.34 34.51
N ASP A 8 -34.72 -24.28 35.29
CA ASP A 8 -34.59 -22.90 34.81
C ASP A 8 -33.16 -22.59 34.36
N MET A 9 -32.17 -23.02 35.15
CA MET A 9 -30.75 -22.85 34.82
C MET A 9 -30.37 -23.59 33.54
N THR A 10 -30.75 -24.87 33.43
CA THR A 10 -30.45 -25.68 32.23
C THR A 10 -31.12 -25.13 30.99
N TYR A 11 -32.37 -24.67 31.09
CA TYR A 11 -33.06 -24.03 29.97
C TYR A 11 -32.37 -22.72 29.54
N ALA A 12 -31.94 -21.90 30.50
CA ALA A 12 -31.19 -20.69 30.22
C ALA A 12 -29.84 -20.97 29.52
N GLU A 13 -29.13 -22.01 29.95
CA GLU A 13 -27.85 -22.43 29.38
C GLU A 13 -27.99 -22.95 27.94
N ILE A 14 -29.02 -23.76 27.66
CA ILE A 14 -29.33 -24.23 26.31
C ILE A 14 -29.63 -23.02 25.41
N ASN A 15 -30.45 -22.08 25.87
CA ASN A 15 -30.75 -20.87 25.13
C ASN A 15 -29.52 -19.98 24.90
N ALA A 16 -28.65 -19.84 25.90
CA ALA A 16 -27.40 -19.10 25.77
C ALA A 16 -26.49 -19.73 24.70
N SER A 17 -26.39 -21.06 24.70
CA SER A 17 -25.59 -21.82 23.74
C SER A 17 -26.10 -21.66 22.31
N ILE A 18 -27.42 -21.77 22.09
CA ILE A 18 -28.04 -21.56 20.77
C ILE A 18 -27.78 -20.13 20.28
N LYS A 19 -27.94 -19.13 21.14
CA LYS A 19 -27.68 -17.72 20.80
C LYS A 19 -26.20 -17.47 20.49
N ALA A 20 -25.30 -18.03 21.27
CA ALA A 20 -23.86 -17.93 21.05
C ALA A 20 -23.47 -18.53 19.69
N TYR A 21 -24.00 -19.71 19.36
CA TYR A 21 -23.78 -20.34 18.06
C TYR A 21 -24.32 -19.49 16.90
N GLY A 22 -25.54 -18.95 17.04
CA GLY A 22 -26.12 -18.05 16.04
C GLY A 22 -25.26 -16.81 15.81
N LYS A 23 -24.78 -16.19 16.90
CA LYS A 23 -23.90 -15.01 16.84
C LYS A 23 -22.56 -15.33 16.20
N GLN A 24 -21.96 -16.48 16.53
CA GLN A 24 -20.71 -16.93 15.90
C GLN A 24 -20.90 -17.09 14.39
N ARG A 25 -21.96 -17.78 13.96
CA ARG A 25 -22.27 -17.98 12.55
C ARG A 25 -22.50 -16.66 11.81
N GLU A 26 -23.20 -15.71 12.44
CA GLU A 26 -23.39 -14.38 11.88
C GLU A 26 -22.05 -13.63 11.73
N THR A 27 -21.18 -13.68 12.74
CA THR A 27 -19.84 -13.11 12.65
C THR A 27 -19.03 -13.73 11.53
N ASP A 28 -19.05 -15.06 11.39
CA ASP A 28 -18.34 -15.77 10.32
C ASP A 28 -18.87 -15.37 8.93
N MET A 29 -20.19 -15.27 8.77
CA MET A 29 -20.80 -14.81 7.52
C MET A 29 -20.42 -13.36 7.19
N ARG A 30 -20.39 -12.48 8.20
CA ARG A 30 -19.96 -11.08 8.01
C ARG A 30 -18.50 -11.01 7.55
N ILE A 31 -17.61 -11.78 8.17
CA ILE A 31 -16.20 -11.86 7.77
C ILE A 31 -16.08 -12.35 6.33
N GLN A 32 -16.78 -13.44 5.97
CA GLN A 32 -16.79 -13.96 4.61
C GLN A 32 -17.30 -12.93 3.60
N SER A 33 -18.34 -12.19 3.95
CA SER A 33 -18.93 -11.15 3.10
C SER A 33 -17.94 -10.02 2.81
N ILE A 34 -17.20 -9.58 3.84
CA ILE A 34 -16.16 -8.56 3.70
C ILE A 34 -15.03 -9.06 2.78
N ILE A 35 -14.57 -10.29 3.00
CA ILE A 35 -13.53 -10.90 2.16
C ILE A 35 -13.99 -10.99 0.70
N ALA A 36 -15.20 -11.50 0.45
CA ALA A 36 -15.76 -11.62 -0.89
C ALA A 36 -15.90 -10.25 -1.58
N TYR A 37 -16.31 -9.22 -0.84
CA TYR A 37 -16.38 -7.85 -1.38
C TYR A 37 -15.00 -7.33 -1.81
N HIS A 38 -13.98 -7.49 -0.97
CA HIS A 38 -12.62 -7.10 -1.33
C HIS A 38 -12.08 -7.88 -2.53
N GLN A 39 -12.33 -9.18 -2.60
CA GLN A 39 -11.95 -10.03 -3.73
C GLN A 39 -12.65 -9.60 -5.02
N ALA A 40 -13.96 -9.34 -4.97
CA ALA A 40 -14.71 -8.87 -6.12
C ALA A 40 -14.16 -7.53 -6.66
N ASN A 41 -13.80 -6.62 -5.77
CA ASN A 41 -13.16 -5.35 -6.15
C ASN A 41 -11.80 -5.57 -6.85
N GLN A 42 -10.96 -6.46 -6.33
CA GLN A 42 -9.68 -6.79 -6.96
C GLN A 42 -9.85 -7.44 -8.34
N ILE A 43 -10.79 -8.37 -8.47
CA ILE A 43 -11.11 -8.99 -9.76
C ILE A 43 -11.58 -7.93 -10.75
N SER A 44 -12.44 -7.01 -10.33
CA SER A 44 -12.91 -5.89 -11.16
C SER A 44 -11.75 -5.04 -11.70
N LEU A 45 -10.78 -4.69 -10.84
CA LEU A 45 -9.59 -3.92 -11.24
C LEU A 45 -8.72 -4.70 -12.24
N LEU A 46 -8.50 -6.00 -12.01
CA LEU A 46 -7.73 -6.87 -12.90
C LEU A 46 -8.40 -7.03 -14.27
N VAL A 47 -9.70 -7.29 -14.28
CA VAL A 47 -10.49 -7.37 -15.52
C VAL A 47 -10.49 -6.02 -16.24
N GLY A 48 -10.65 -4.92 -15.51
CA GLY A 48 -10.54 -3.57 -16.06
C GLY A 48 -9.22 -3.37 -16.79
N ARG A 49 -8.09 -3.75 -16.17
CA ARG A 49 -6.77 -3.68 -16.80
C ARG A 49 -6.66 -4.56 -18.05
N LEU A 50 -7.22 -5.76 -18.02
CA LEU A 50 -7.25 -6.67 -19.17
C LEU A 50 -8.02 -6.07 -20.36
N VAL A 51 -9.11 -5.35 -20.10
CA VAL A 51 -9.96 -4.70 -21.12
C VAL A 51 -9.41 -3.32 -21.54
N GLY A 52 -8.21 -2.95 -21.08
CA GLY A 52 -7.50 -1.74 -21.52
C GLY A 52 -7.73 -0.51 -20.65
N ASN A 53 -8.31 -0.66 -19.45
CA ASN A 53 -8.30 0.40 -18.45
C ASN A 53 -6.85 0.65 -17.99
N LYS A 54 -6.45 1.93 -17.90
CA LYS A 54 -5.12 2.36 -17.44
C LYS A 54 -5.04 2.54 -15.92
N ASN A 55 -6.12 2.28 -15.19
CA ASN A 55 -6.11 2.33 -13.74
C ASN A 55 -5.06 1.37 -13.19
N ASP A 56 -4.24 1.89 -12.27
CA ASP A 56 -3.19 1.09 -11.66
C ASP A 56 -3.82 0.05 -10.73
N VAL A 57 -3.36 -1.18 -10.86
CA VAL A 57 -3.83 -2.27 -10.00
C VAL A 57 -3.00 -2.19 -8.71
N PRO A 58 -3.63 -2.01 -7.54
CA PRO A 58 -2.91 -1.90 -6.28
C PRO A 58 -2.10 -3.16 -6.04
N ALA A 59 -0.90 -3.00 -5.50
CA ALA A 59 -0.10 -4.15 -5.12
C ALA A 59 -0.76 -4.93 -3.97
N ILE A 60 -0.42 -6.21 -3.80
CA ILE A 60 -1.06 -7.08 -2.80
C ILE A 60 -0.95 -6.49 -1.38
N HIS A 61 0.19 -5.90 -1.04
CA HIS A 61 0.41 -5.27 0.27
C HIS A 61 -0.38 -3.96 0.44
N GLU A 62 -0.67 -3.24 -0.65
CA GLU A 62 -1.51 -2.04 -0.62
C GLU A 62 -3.00 -2.40 -0.45
N ALA A 63 -3.42 -3.52 -1.04
CA ALA A 63 -4.80 -4.00 -0.92
C ALA A 63 -5.08 -4.71 0.42
N TYR A 64 -4.05 -5.27 1.07
CA TYR A 64 -4.12 -5.96 2.36
C TYR A 64 -3.09 -5.41 3.36
N PRO A 65 -3.30 -4.19 3.89
CA PRO A 65 -2.35 -3.55 4.79
C PRO A 65 -2.18 -4.35 6.08
N GLY A 66 -0.94 -4.46 6.56
CA GLY A 66 -0.58 -5.17 7.79
C GLY A 66 -0.50 -6.69 7.68
N ILE A 67 -0.92 -7.29 6.56
CA ILE A 67 -0.77 -8.75 6.33
C ILE A 67 0.63 -9.09 5.82
N PHE A 68 1.26 -8.18 5.06
CA PHE A 68 2.54 -8.43 4.40
C PHE A 68 3.62 -7.41 4.79
N PRO A 69 4.01 -7.33 6.08
CA PRO A 69 4.92 -6.29 6.58
C PRO A 69 6.30 -6.31 5.88
N ALA A 70 6.80 -7.48 5.51
CA ALA A 70 8.06 -7.60 4.76
C ALA A 70 7.98 -7.02 3.34
N MET A 71 6.79 -7.05 2.70
CA MET A 71 6.59 -6.45 1.39
C MET A 71 6.38 -4.95 1.48
N GLU A 72 5.67 -4.47 2.51
CA GLU A 72 5.48 -3.05 2.78
C GLU A 72 6.83 -2.35 3.01
N GLN A 73 7.69 -2.93 3.87
CA GLN A 73 9.02 -2.37 4.13
C GLN A 73 9.89 -2.31 2.87
N LYS A 74 9.80 -3.31 2.00
CA LYS A 74 10.51 -3.29 0.71
C LYS A 74 9.96 -2.21 -0.22
N ALA A 75 8.64 -2.09 -0.32
CA ALA A 75 7.99 -1.07 -1.13
C ALA A 75 8.34 0.36 -0.65
N GLU A 76 8.41 0.57 0.67
CA GLU A 76 8.86 1.84 1.26
C GLU A 76 10.32 2.15 0.94
N GLN A 77 11.21 1.14 1.04
CA GLN A 77 12.62 1.29 0.66
C GLN A 77 12.79 1.61 -0.82
N GLU A 78 12.03 0.96 -1.70
CA GLU A 78 12.05 1.23 -3.14
C GLU A 78 11.53 2.65 -3.45
N LYS A 79 10.43 3.08 -2.81
CA LYS A 79 9.90 4.45 -2.94
C LYS A 79 10.93 5.47 -2.48
N ALA A 80 11.59 5.25 -1.34
CA ALA A 80 12.65 6.12 -0.83
C ALA A 80 13.86 6.18 -1.79
N HIS A 81 14.26 5.04 -2.36
CA HIS A 81 15.36 4.99 -3.33
C HIS A 81 15.05 5.75 -4.62
N GLN A 82 13.82 5.63 -5.13
CA GLN A 82 13.37 6.38 -6.30
C GLN A 82 13.36 7.89 -6.06
N GLN A 83 12.87 8.33 -4.88
CA GLN A 83 12.89 9.75 -4.50
C GLN A 83 14.32 10.30 -4.38
N ALA A 84 15.23 9.54 -3.76
CA ALA A 84 16.64 9.91 -3.68
C ALA A 84 17.27 10.05 -5.08
N LYS A 85 16.95 9.14 -6.00
CA LYS A 85 17.42 9.21 -7.40
C LYS A 85 16.92 10.46 -8.12
N GLN A 86 15.64 10.83 -7.91
CA GLN A 86 15.06 12.04 -8.51
C GLN A 86 15.71 13.33 -7.97
N GLN A 87 15.96 13.40 -6.65
CA GLN A 87 16.67 14.53 -6.04
C GLN A 87 18.10 14.67 -6.59
N ASN A 88 18.83 13.55 -6.71
CA ASN A 88 20.18 13.54 -7.27
C ASN A 88 20.23 14.05 -8.72
N TRP A 89 19.23 13.71 -9.53
CA TRP A 89 19.13 14.22 -10.90
C TRP A 89 18.94 15.74 -10.94
N GLN A 90 18.09 16.31 -10.08
CA GLN A 90 17.87 17.75 -10.00
C GLN A 90 19.15 18.50 -9.60
N ILE A 91 19.89 17.97 -8.62
CA ILE A 91 21.19 18.53 -8.20
C ILE A 91 22.19 18.48 -9.36
N MET A 92 22.22 17.37 -10.10
CA MET A 92 23.13 17.23 -11.25
C MET A 92 22.77 18.21 -12.37
N LYS A 93 21.48 18.39 -12.66
CA LYS A 93 21.00 19.37 -13.64
C LYS A 93 21.42 20.80 -13.25
N ALA A 94 21.22 21.19 -11.98
CA ALA A 94 21.63 22.50 -11.48
C ALA A 94 23.14 22.73 -11.59
N ARG A 95 23.97 21.70 -11.33
CA ARG A 95 25.44 21.78 -11.51
C ARG A 95 25.83 22.02 -12.96
N VAL A 96 25.19 21.33 -13.90
CA VAL A 96 25.45 21.49 -15.33
C VAL A 96 25.06 22.89 -15.80
N GLU A 97 23.90 23.40 -15.36
CA GLU A 97 23.45 24.76 -15.66
C GLU A 97 24.41 25.82 -15.12
N ALA A 98 24.87 25.68 -13.86
CA ALA A 98 25.86 26.58 -13.27
C ALA A 98 27.21 26.54 -14.00
N TYR A 99 27.68 25.35 -14.40
CA TYR A 99 28.90 25.21 -15.18
C TYR A 99 28.78 25.87 -16.56
N ALA A 100 27.64 25.67 -17.23
CA ALA A 100 27.37 26.29 -18.53
C ALA A 100 27.30 27.82 -18.43
N ALA A 101 26.66 28.37 -17.40
CA ALA A 101 26.60 29.81 -17.15
C ALA A 101 28.00 30.40 -16.92
N ASN A 102 28.81 29.78 -16.05
CA ASN A 102 30.18 30.20 -15.79
C ASN A 102 31.07 30.12 -17.05
N ALA A 103 30.92 29.07 -17.85
CA ALA A 103 31.64 28.92 -19.12
C ALA A 103 31.23 29.99 -20.15
N ALA A 104 29.94 30.35 -20.19
CA ALA A 104 29.43 31.43 -21.04
C ALA A 104 29.96 32.81 -20.59
N GLU A 105 30.04 33.06 -19.29
CA GLU A 105 30.64 34.28 -18.74
C GLU A 105 32.14 34.39 -19.06
N LYS A 106 32.90 33.31 -18.91
CA LYS A 106 34.33 33.28 -19.28
C LYS A 106 34.57 33.55 -20.77
N ARG A 107 33.71 33.02 -21.64
CA ARG A 107 33.75 33.32 -23.08
C ARG A 107 33.44 34.79 -23.38
N LYS A 108 32.48 35.40 -22.66
CA LYS A 108 32.18 36.84 -22.79
C LYS A 108 33.31 37.74 -22.28
N ARG A 109 34.09 37.29 -21.29
CA ARG A 109 35.29 38.01 -20.79
C ARG A 109 36.53 37.85 -21.67
N GLY A 110 36.51 36.96 -22.67
CA GLY A 110 37.62 36.80 -23.62
C GLY A 110 38.85 36.09 -23.07
N GLU A 111 38.75 35.37 -21.95
CA GLU A 111 39.85 34.57 -21.41
C GLU A 111 40.12 33.35 -22.33
N ARG A 112 41.26 33.36 -23.03
CA ARG A 112 41.73 32.22 -23.85
C ARG A 112 41.88 30.99 -22.96
N ARG A 113 41.34 29.84 -23.40
CA ARG A 113 41.66 28.53 -22.83
C ARG A 113 43.19 28.38 -22.91
N GLY A 114 43.86 28.40 -21.77
CA GLY A 114 45.26 28.00 -21.69
C GLY A 114 45.37 26.56 -22.16
N ASP A 115 46.06 26.36 -23.28
CA ASP A 115 46.66 25.09 -23.63
C ASP A 115 47.54 24.66 -22.46
N ASN A 116 47.24 23.51 -21.88
CA ASN A 116 48.24 22.75 -21.14
C ASN A 116 48.21 21.33 -21.69
N ALA A 117 49.37 20.97 -22.24
CA ALA A 117 49.81 19.61 -22.53
C ALA A 117 49.87 18.75 -21.25
#